data_AF-A0A847CKN9-F1
#
_entry.id   AF-A0A847CKN9-F1
#
_cell.length_a   1.000
_cell.length_b   1.000
_cell.length_c   1.000
_cell.angle_alpha   90.00
_cell.angle_beta   90.00
_cell.angle_gamma   90.00
#
_symmetry.space_group_name_H-M   'P 1'
#
loop_
_entity.id
_entity.type
_entity.pdbx_description
1 polymer ?
#
loop_
_entity_poly.entity_id
_entity_poly.type
_entity_poly.pdbx_seq_one_letter_code
_entity_poly.pdbx_strand_id
1 'polypeptide(L)'
;MKKIGILKQSFDPISLQDIFFVKDQIKKMNLDEVYLIILDMNNLVNISNREEMISLAIQNEDNIILTKFYDISNDNNILLVNNEATIIRNKILKGNFSLLDEKVKNYILKNSLYLEEIVKNTLSKKRYEHSMSVANLAVDLAKSHNYDINKAYITGILHDITKEMPYEYTMEIMKKYFKELLVEPYPLYHAYTGAVFIKNNLLIDDEEILKAIYFHTIGTHEDTLSKIIYIADKLDPSRGYDSSKQIEFSKKDLNEGFKLVKEEAQNYIKEKNK
;
A
#
# COMPACT_ATOMS: atom_id res chain seq x y z
N MET A 1 -29.43 -5.23 34.05
CA MET A 1 -27.99 -5.43 33.79
C MET A 1 -27.73 -5.11 32.34
N LYS A 2 -26.60 -4.47 31.99
CA LYS A 2 -26.27 -4.19 30.60
C LYS A 2 -26.11 -5.50 29.82
N LYS A 3 -26.69 -5.58 28.63
CA LYS A 3 -26.54 -6.68 27.68
C LYS A 3 -25.35 -6.39 26.77
N ILE A 4 -24.27 -7.13 26.95
CA ILE A 4 -22.98 -6.80 26.35
C ILE A 4 -22.62 -7.85 25.29
N GLY A 5 -22.34 -7.39 24.07
CA GLY A 5 -21.73 -8.21 23.04
C GLY A 5 -20.21 -8.19 23.14
N ILE A 6 -19.55 -9.29 22.79
CA ILE A 6 -18.09 -9.39 22.79
C ILE A 6 -17.66 -9.92 21.42
N LEU A 7 -16.89 -9.12 20.69
CA LEU A 7 -16.28 -9.53 19.42
C LEU A 7 -14.77 -9.65 19.59
N LYS A 8 -14.26 -10.87 19.44
CA LYS A 8 -12.82 -11.17 19.56
C LYS A 8 -12.23 -11.48 18.18
N GLN A 9 -11.31 -10.64 17.70
CA GLN A 9 -10.69 -10.80 16.38
C GLN A 9 -9.28 -10.21 16.34
N SER A 10 -8.52 -10.49 15.27
CA SER A 10 -7.19 -9.88 15.10
C SER A 10 -7.25 -8.38 14.81
N PHE A 11 -8.32 -7.90 14.16
CA PHE A 11 -8.51 -6.50 13.73
C PHE A 11 -7.28 -5.92 13.01
N ASP A 12 -6.77 -6.69 12.05
CA ASP A 12 -5.48 -6.44 11.41
C ASP A 12 -5.63 -6.44 9.88
N PRO A 13 -6.11 -5.32 9.29
CA PRO A 13 -6.69 -4.16 9.96
C PRO A 13 -8.19 -4.37 10.31
N ILE A 14 -8.74 -3.49 11.16
CA ILE A 14 -10.20 -3.35 11.30
C ILE A 14 -10.82 -2.87 9.99
N SER A 15 -11.96 -3.47 9.61
CA SER A 15 -12.68 -3.14 8.36
C SER A 15 -14.03 -2.46 8.62
N LEU A 16 -14.58 -1.81 7.59
CA LEU A 16 -15.95 -1.31 7.61
C LEU A 16 -16.96 -2.44 7.85
N GLN A 17 -16.66 -3.66 7.39
CA GLN A 17 -17.53 -4.82 7.62
C GLN A 17 -17.57 -5.22 9.09
N ASP A 18 -16.47 -5.09 9.83
CA ASP A 18 -16.46 -5.31 11.27
C ASP A 18 -17.37 -4.32 12.00
N ILE A 19 -17.28 -3.03 11.64
CA ILE A 19 -18.14 -1.99 12.20
C ILE A 19 -19.60 -2.22 11.86
N PHE A 20 -19.90 -2.54 10.59
CA PHE A 20 -21.26 -2.87 10.16
C PHE A 20 -21.84 -4.06 10.91
N PHE A 21 -21.06 -5.14 11.02
CA PHE A 21 -21.44 -6.34 11.76
C PHE A 21 -21.79 -6.01 13.21
N VAL A 22 -20.91 -5.28 13.92
CA VAL A 22 -21.15 -4.90 15.31
C VAL A 22 -22.44 -4.07 15.46
N LYS A 23 -22.65 -3.08 14.60
CA LYS A 23 -23.85 -2.21 14.63
C LYS A 23 -25.13 -3.00 14.33
N ASP A 24 -25.06 -3.98 13.43
CA ASP A 24 -26.16 -4.88 13.12
C ASP A 24 -26.51 -5.78 14.33
N GLN A 25 -25.50 -6.34 15.02
CA GLN A 25 -25.72 -7.16 16.21
C GLN A 25 -26.29 -6.37 17.38
N ILE A 26 -25.84 -5.12 17.58
CA ILE A 26 -26.40 -4.21 18.59
C ILE A 26 -27.92 -4.10 18.41
N LYS A 27 -28.38 -3.85 17.18
CA LYS A 27 -29.81 -3.72 16.86
C LYS A 27 -30.55 -5.05 17.00
N LYS A 28 -30.04 -6.13 16.38
CA LYS A 28 -30.72 -7.43 16.34
C LYS A 28 -30.88 -8.06 17.72
N MET A 29 -29.89 -7.90 18.58
CA MET A 29 -29.86 -8.53 19.90
C MET A 29 -30.22 -7.54 21.02
N ASN A 30 -30.52 -6.27 20.69
CA ASN A 30 -30.79 -5.20 21.67
C ASN A 30 -29.66 -5.10 22.72
N LEU A 31 -28.42 -5.03 22.25
CA LEU A 31 -27.23 -4.89 23.09
C LEU A 31 -27.09 -3.44 23.51
N ASP A 32 -26.65 -3.21 24.75
CA ASP A 32 -26.32 -1.86 25.22
C ASP A 32 -24.96 -1.43 24.67
N GLU A 33 -23.98 -2.35 24.69
CA GLU A 33 -22.60 -2.11 24.27
C GLU A 33 -22.00 -3.34 23.60
N VAL A 34 -21.01 -3.14 22.72
CA VAL A 34 -20.17 -4.21 22.17
C VAL A 34 -18.70 -3.93 22.45
N TYR A 35 -18.04 -4.90 23.04
CA TYR A 35 -16.64 -4.83 23.40
C TYR A 35 -15.80 -5.53 22.33
N LEU A 36 -14.88 -4.78 21.73
CA LEU A 36 -13.88 -5.29 20.79
C LEU A 36 -12.64 -5.71 21.59
N ILE A 37 -12.24 -6.97 21.41
CA ILE A 37 -11.04 -7.53 22.05
C ILE A 37 -10.10 -8.01 20.96
N ILE A 38 -8.88 -7.49 20.98
CA ILE A 38 -7.83 -7.85 20.02
C ILE A 38 -7.27 -9.23 20.39
N LEU A 39 -7.30 -10.16 19.45
CA LEU A 39 -6.59 -11.43 19.52
C LEU A 39 -5.17 -11.26 18.96
N ASP A 40 -4.17 -11.45 19.81
CA ASP A 40 -2.77 -11.26 19.41
C ASP A 40 -2.11 -12.55 18.91
N MET A 41 -2.60 -13.06 17.77
CA MET A 41 -2.04 -14.26 17.12
C MET A 41 -1.84 -14.02 15.62
N ASN A 42 -0.66 -14.33 15.07
CA ASN A 42 -0.34 -14.30 13.62
C ASN A 42 -0.67 -12.96 12.92
N ASN A 43 -0.19 -11.84 13.47
CA ASN A 43 -0.51 -10.49 12.99
C ASN A 43 0.60 -9.91 12.11
N LEU A 44 0.21 -9.07 11.15
CA LEU A 44 1.13 -8.35 10.25
C LEU A 44 1.66 -7.08 10.89
N VAL A 45 0.85 -6.41 11.71
CA VAL A 45 1.26 -5.20 12.44
C VAL A 45 1.11 -5.39 13.94
N ASN A 46 1.91 -4.64 14.70
CA ASN A 46 1.92 -4.71 16.15
C ASN A 46 0.57 -4.31 16.78
N ILE A 47 0.37 -4.63 18.06
CA ILE A 47 -0.87 -4.34 18.77
C ILE A 47 -1.20 -2.84 18.82
N SER A 48 -0.19 -1.98 18.98
CA SER A 48 -0.39 -0.52 19.09
C SER A 48 -0.99 0.08 17.82
N ASN A 49 -0.52 -0.34 16.63
CA ASN A 49 -1.10 0.11 15.37
C ASN A 49 -2.55 -0.35 15.21
N ARG A 50 -2.89 -1.54 15.70
CA ARG A 50 -4.26 -2.08 15.64
C ARG A 50 -5.18 -1.35 16.61
N GLU A 51 -4.73 -1.09 17.83
CA GLU A 51 -5.45 -0.27 18.81
C GLU A 51 -5.77 1.12 18.24
N GLU A 52 -4.80 1.74 17.58
CA GLU A 52 -4.99 3.05 16.94
C GLU A 52 -6.00 2.99 15.79
N MET A 53 -5.87 2.02 14.88
CA MET A 53 -6.83 1.85 13.79
C MET A 53 -8.25 1.57 14.29
N ILE A 54 -8.41 0.74 15.33
CA ILE A 54 -9.72 0.49 15.95
C ILE A 54 -10.27 1.79 16.55
N SER A 55 -9.45 2.53 17.30
CA SER A 55 -9.85 3.80 17.92
C SER A 55 -10.31 4.81 16.87
N LEU A 56 -9.61 4.90 15.74
CA LEU A 56 -10.02 5.72 14.59
C LEU A 56 -11.35 5.24 14.00
N ALA A 57 -11.53 3.93 13.82
CA ALA A 57 -12.75 3.38 13.22
C ALA A 57 -14.00 3.58 14.09
N ILE A 58 -13.86 3.58 15.43
CA ILE A 58 -15.00 3.63 16.37
C ILE A 58 -15.18 4.98 17.06
N GLN A 59 -14.39 6.00 16.73
CA GLN A 59 -14.37 7.27 17.50
C GLN A 59 -15.72 8.01 17.59
N ASN A 60 -16.67 7.69 16.69
CA ASN A 60 -18.00 8.27 16.65
C ASN A 60 -19.09 7.25 17.09
N GLU A 61 -18.71 6.13 17.70
CA GLU A 61 -19.60 5.03 18.06
C GLU A 61 -19.58 4.85 19.59
N ASP A 62 -20.53 5.47 20.30
CA ASP A 62 -20.56 5.50 21.77
C ASP A 62 -20.75 4.12 22.43
N ASN A 63 -21.32 3.17 21.68
CA ASN A 63 -21.66 1.83 22.16
C ASN A 63 -20.69 0.74 21.66
N ILE A 64 -19.58 1.12 21.03
CA ILE A 64 -18.51 0.20 20.60
C ILE A 64 -17.24 0.56 21.36
N ILE A 65 -16.72 -0.36 22.15
CA ILE A 65 -15.62 -0.08 23.09
C ILE A 65 -14.47 -1.04 22.83
N LEU A 66 -13.27 -0.50 22.57
CA LEU A 66 -12.05 -1.29 22.58
C LEU A 66 -11.61 -1.57 24.03
N THR A 67 -11.42 -2.84 24.39
CA THR A 67 -10.93 -3.21 25.72
C THR A 67 -9.88 -4.32 25.67
N LYS A 68 -8.95 -4.28 26.63
CA LYS A 68 -7.91 -5.30 26.84
C LYS A 68 -8.38 -6.48 27.68
N PHE A 69 -9.33 -6.21 28.59
CA PHE A 69 -9.80 -7.17 29.57
C PHE A 69 -11.31 -7.06 29.70
N TYR A 70 -11.97 -8.22 29.65
CA TYR A 70 -13.37 -8.30 30.02
C TYR A 70 -13.60 -9.61 30.77
N ASP A 71 -14.19 -9.50 31.96
CA ASP A 71 -14.56 -10.65 32.77
C ASP A 71 -15.78 -11.33 32.15
N ILE A 72 -15.54 -12.50 31.55
CA ILE A 72 -16.54 -13.26 30.80
C ILE A 72 -17.50 -14.00 31.76
N SER A 73 -17.23 -14.01 33.08
CA SER A 73 -18.01 -14.75 34.08
C SER A 73 -19.44 -14.21 34.33
N ASN A 74 -19.85 -13.14 33.65
CA ASN A 74 -21.20 -12.58 33.77
C ASN A 74 -22.16 -13.22 32.73
N ASP A 75 -23.25 -13.82 33.20
CA ASP A 75 -24.23 -14.58 32.39
C ASP A 75 -24.94 -13.75 31.29
N ASN A 76 -24.82 -12.42 31.30
CA ASN A 76 -25.44 -11.51 30.31
C ASN A 76 -24.55 -11.21 29.08
N ASN A 77 -23.40 -11.86 28.97
CA ASN A 77 -22.43 -11.66 27.89
C ASN A 77 -22.77 -12.52 26.67
N ILE A 78 -22.74 -11.91 25.48
CA ILE A 78 -22.98 -12.60 24.21
C ILE A 78 -21.71 -12.58 23.38
N LEU A 79 -21.15 -13.76 23.11
CA LEU A 79 -20.04 -13.90 22.17
C LEU A 79 -20.55 -13.73 20.73
N LEU A 80 -19.97 -12.78 20.01
CA LEU A 80 -20.26 -12.50 18.61
C LEU A 80 -19.21 -13.17 17.72
N VAL A 81 -19.66 -13.72 16.58
CA VAL A 81 -18.81 -14.38 15.59
C VAL A 81 -19.00 -13.72 14.23
N ASN A 82 -17.94 -13.06 13.74
CA ASN A 82 -17.92 -12.51 12.38
C ASN A 82 -17.23 -13.50 11.44
N ASN A 83 -18.02 -14.27 10.69
CA ASN A 83 -17.52 -15.29 9.76
C ASN A 83 -16.85 -14.70 8.50
N GLU A 84 -17.02 -13.40 8.22
CA GLU A 84 -16.51 -12.78 7.00
C GLU A 84 -15.14 -12.12 7.19
N ALA A 85 -14.67 -11.93 8.42
CA ALA A 85 -13.50 -11.12 8.73
C ALA A 85 -12.23 -11.56 7.99
N THR A 86 -11.97 -12.87 7.90
CA THR A 86 -10.81 -13.39 7.15
C THR A 86 -10.92 -13.10 5.65
N ILE A 87 -12.12 -13.22 5.08
CA ILE A 87 -12.37 -12.95 3.65
C ILE A 87 -12.14 -11.47 3.36
N ILE A 88 -12.68 -10.58 4.21
CA ILE A 88 -12.53 -9.13 4.09
C ILE A 88 -11.08 -8.71 4.24
N ARG A 89 -10.37 -9.22 5.26
CA ARG A 89 -8.94 -9.01 5.45
C ARG A 89 -8.15 -9.35 4.18
N ASN A 90 -8.40 -10.52 3.59
CA ASN A 90 -7.69 -10.94 2.38
C ASN A 90 -7.96 -10.03 1.17
N LYS A 91 -9.16 -9.42 1.06
CA LYS A 91 -9.44 -8.42 0.03
C LYS A 91 -8.66 -7.13 0.27
N ILE A 92 -8.58 -6.68 1.52
CA ILE A 92 -7.79 -5.48 1.91
C ILE A 92 -6.31 -5.71 1.62
N LEU A 93 -5.76 -6.87 1.98
CA LEU A 93 -4.37 -7.25 1.71
C LEU A 93 -4.06 -7.54 0.23
N LYS A 94 -5.07 -7.51 -0.64
CA LYS A 94 -4.92 -7.47 -2.11
C LYS A 94 -5.16 -6.07 -2.69
N GLY A 95 -5.18 -5.07 -1.82
CA GLY A 95 -5.30 -3.66 -2.17
C GLY A 95 -6.71 -3.11 -2.25
N ASN A 96 -7.75 -3.77 -1.72
CA ASN A 96 -9.10 -3.18 -1.73
C ASN A 96 -9.33 -2.26 -0.50
N PHE A 97 -8.84 -1.03 -0.55
CA PHE A 97 -8.97 -0.07 0.55
C PHE A 97 -10.35 0.58 0.65
N SER A 98 -11.28 0.31 -0.28
CA SER A 98 -12.69 0.72 -0.13
C SER A 98 -13.41 0.03 1.03
N LEU A 99 -12.81 -1.03 1.58
CA LEU A 99 -13.32 -1.77 2.74
C LEU A 99 -12.84 -1.19 4.08
N LEU A 100 -12.08 -0.09 4.06
CA LEU A 100 -11.53 0.57 5.23
C LEU A 100 -12.22 1.91 5.46
N ASP A 101 -12.34 2.29 6.73
CA ASP A 101 -12.68 3.66 7.10
C ASP A 101 -11.61 4.64 6.60
N GLU A 102 -12.00 5.85 6.24
CA GLU A 102 -11.10 6.85 5.67
C GLU A 102 -9.94 7.18 6.62
N LYS A 103 -10.19 7.29 7.92
CA LYS A 103 -9.16 7.62 8.91
C LYS A 103 -8.21 6.44 9.13
N VAL A 104 -8.72 5.21 9.09
CA VAL A 104 -7.91 3.99 9.14
C VAL A 104 -7.00 3.89 7.92
N LYS A 105 -7.56 4.13 6.71
CA LYS A 105 -6.77 4.19 5.48
C LYS A 105 -5.65 5.22 5.57
N ASN A 106 -5.98 6.44 5.99
CA ASN A 106 -5.00 7.53 6.11
C ASN A 106 -3.90 7.18 7.12
N TYR A 107 -4.25 6.53 8.23
CA TYR A 107 -3.28 6.02 9.19
C TYR A 107 -2.37 4.94 8.59
N ILE A 108 -2.93 3.99 7.84
CA ILE A 108 -2.17 2.95 7.15
C ILE A 108 -1.14 3.56 6.20
N LEU A 109 -1.57 4.49 5.33
CA LEU A 109 -0.69 5.13 4.34
C LEU A 109 0.38 6.01 5.00
N LYS A 110 0.01 6.78 6.03
CA LYS A 110 0.94 7.63 6.79
C LYS A 110 2.06 6.82 7.45
N ASN A 111 1.77 5.58 7.84
CA ASN A 111 2.72 4.71 8.52
C ASN A 111 3.23 3.56 7.61
N SER A 112 2.95 3.62 6.29
CA SER A 112 3.34 2.61 5.31
C SER A 112 2.97 1.16 5.69
N LEU A 113 1.86 0.97 6.40
CA LEU A 113 1.42 -0.35 6.85
C LEU A 113 0.84 -1.17 5.70
N TYR A 114 0.99 -2.49 5.76
CA TYR A 114 0.43 -3.47 4.81
C TYR A 114 0.91 -3.40 3.35
N LEU A 115 1.67 -2.38 2.95
CA LEU A 115 2.11 -2.20 1.56
C LEU A 115 2.96 -3.37 1.06
N GLU A 116 3.91 -3.84 1.88
CA GLU A 116 4.74 -5.00 1.57
C GLU A 116 3.88 -6.26 1.32
N GLU A 117 2.89 -6.50 2.18
CA GLU A 117 2.02 -7.67 2.06
C GLU A 117 1.09 -7.56 0.83
N ILE A 118 0.65 -6.35 0.48
CA ILE A 118 -0.12 -6.10 -0.76
C ILE A 118 0.72 -6.45 -1.99
N VAL A 119 1.97 -5.98 -2.02
CA VAL A 119 2.90 -6.23 -3.14
C VAL A 119 3.23 -7.71 -3.22
N LYS A 120 3.50 -8.36 -2.09
CA LYS A 120 3.78 -9.80 -2.00
C LYS A 120 2.60 -10.67 -2.46
N ASN A 121 1.36 -10.25 -2.22
CA ASN A 121 0.17 -10.96 -2.69
C ASN A 121 -0.15 -10.72 -4.17
N THR A 122 0.48 -9.72 -4.79
CA THR A 122 0.20 -9.30 -6.17
C THR A 122 1.31 -9.70 -7.15
N LEU A 123 2.56 -9.74 -6.69
CA LEU A 123 3.73 -9.93 -7.53
C LEU A 123 4.50 -11.21 -7.18
N SER A 124 5.25 -11.74 -8.15
CA SER A 124 6.20 -12.82 -7.92
C SER A 124 7.25 -12.45 -6.88
N LYS A 125 7.85 -13.45 -6.21
CA LYS A 125 8.91 -13.24 -5.21
C LYS A 125 10.04 -12.34 -5.73
N LYS A 126 10.51 -12.59 -6.96
CA LYS A 126 11.58 -11.80 -7.58
C LYS A 126 11.20 -10.32 -7.72
N ARG A 127 9.95 -10.05 -8.08
CA ARG A 127 9.44 -8.69 -8.27
C ARG A 127 9.16 -7.99 -6.96
N TYR A 128 8.70 -8.73 -5.95
CA TYR A 128 8.59 -8.26 -4.59
C TYR A 128 9.97 -7.82 -4.04
N GLU A 129 11.00 -8.66 -4.21
CA GLU A 129 12.38 -8.34 -3.80
C GLU A 129 12.91 -7.09 -4.52
N HIS A 130 12.65 -6.97 -5.82
CA HIS A 130 12.93 -5.76 -6.61
C HIS A 130 12.24 -4.52 -6.01
N SER A 131 10.94 -4.61 -5.75
CA SER A 131 10.15 -3.48 -5.22
C SER A 131 10.64 -3.04 -3.84
N MET A 132 11.01 -4.00 -2.97
CA MET A 132 11.63 -3.71 -1.68
C MET A 132 12.98 -3.02 -1.81
N SER A 133 13.81 -3.47 -2.74
CA SER A 133 15.13 -2.89 -2.98
C SER A 133 15.02 -1.46 -3.52
N VAL A 134 14.09 -1.23 -4.46
CA VAL A 134 13.77 0.12 -4.99
C VAL A 134 13.22 1.02 -3.89
N ALA A 135 12.32 0.55 -3.04
CA ALA A 135 11.78 1.33 -1.92
C ALA A 135 12.87 1.78 -0.95
N ASN A 136 13.78 0.88 -0.58
CA ASN A 136 14.90 1.21 0.31
C ASN A 136 15.86 2.22 -0.31
N LEU A 137 16.23 2.03 -1.58
CA LEU A 137 17.10 2.96 -2.29
C LEU A 137 16.43 4.34 -2.48
N ALA A 138 15.13 4.37 -2.76
CA ALA A 138 14.35 5.60 -2.86
C ALA A 138 14.34 6.38 -1.54
N VAL A 139 14.19 5.69 -0.40
CA VAL A 139 14.31 6.29 0.93
C VAL A 139 15.69 6.88 1.16
N ASP A 140 16.75 6.17 0.79
CA ASP A 140 18.12 6.67 0.98
C ASP A 140 18.41 7.90 0.12
N LEU A 141 17.96 7.91 -1.14
CA LEU A 141 18.03 9.09 -2.00
C LEU A 141 17.20 10.25 -1.43
N ALA A 142 15.98 9.99 -0.95
CA ALA A 142 15.12 11.00 -0.35
C ALA A 142 15.79 11.65 0.87
N LYS A 143 16.43 10.87 1.75
CA LYS A 143 17.20 11.39 2.89
C LYS A 143 18.33 12.31 2.45
N SER A 144 19.12 11.91 1.43
CA SER A 144 20.22 12.73 0.92
C SER A 144 19.77 14.08 0.35
N HIS A 145 18.52 14.15 -0.14
CA HIS A 145 17.95 15.34 -0.76
C HIS A 145 16.90 16.06 0.10
N ASN A 146 16.80 15.74 1.40
CA ASN A 146 15.81 16.30 2.33
C ASN A 146 14.36 16.22 1.81
N TYR A 147 14.02 15.13 1.13
CA TYR A 147 12.68 14.85 0.62
C TYR A 147 11.89 13.95 1.58
N ASP A 148 10.56 13.91 1.42
CA ASP A 148 9.67 13.06 2.22
C ASP A 148 9.98 11.57 1.99
N ILE A 149 10.59 10.95 3.00
CA ILE A 149 10.98 9.54 2.96
C ILE A 149 9.79 8.58 2.89
N ASN A 150 8.62 8.97 3.41
CA ASN A 150 7.44 8.12 3.39
C ASN A 150 6.83 8.11 1.99
N LYS A 151 6.73 9.28 1.33
CA LYS A 151 6.34 9.35 -0.09
C LYS A 151 7.29 8.53 -0.96
N ALA A 152 8.60 8.64 -0.73
CA ALA A 152 9.60 7.87 -1.47
C ALA A 152 9.43 6.35 -1.28
N TYR A 153 9.23 5.90 -0.03
CA TYR A 153 9.01 4.49 0.27
C TYR A 153 7.72 3.95 -0.40
N ILE A 154 6.59 4.64 -0.21
CA ILE A 154 5.29 4.24 -0.78
C ILE A 154 5.38 4.13 -2.30
N THR A 155 6.00 5.12 -2.94
CA THR A 155 6.13 5.14 -4.39
C THR A 155 7.07 4.02 -4.87
N GLY A 156 8.20 3.82 -4.19
CA GLY A 156 9.16 2.79 -4.54
C GLY A 156 8.62 1.37 -4.39
N ILE A 157 7.87 1.07 -3.32
CA ILE A 157 7.31 -0.26 -3.12
C ILE A 157 6.16 -0.56 -4.09
N LEU A 158 5.43 0.46 -4.55
CA LEU A 158 4.26 0.31 -5.43
C LEU A 158 4.53 0.54 -6.93
N HIS A 159 5.71 1.02 -7.33
CA HIS A 159 5.94 1.46 -8.72
C HIS A 159 5.63 0.39 -9.79
N ASP A 160 5.91 -0.88 -9.47
CA ASP A 160 5.76 -2.05 -10.35
C ASP A 160 4.51 -2.89 -9.99
N ILE A 161 3.56 -2.37 -9.20
CA ILE A 161 2.44 -3.14 -8.62
C ILE A 161 1.55 -3.83 -9.67
N THR A 162 1.54 -3.33 -10.91
CA THR A 162 0.78 -3.90 -12.02
C THR A 162 1.66 -4.57 -13.08
N LYS A 163 2.95 -4.77 -12.81
CA LYS A 163 3.92 -5.34 -13.76
C LYS A 163 3.55 -6.74 -14.26
N GLU A 164 2.89 -7.51 -13.38
CA GLU A 164 2.49 -8.90 -13.63
C GLU A 164 0.96 -9.04 -13.72
N MET A 165 0.25 -7.93 -13.93
CA MET A 165 -1.18 -7.92 -14.17
C MET A 165 -1.52 -8.66 -15.48
N PRO A 166 -2.58 -9.49 -15.52
CA PRO A 166 -2.97 -10.16 -16.76
C PRO A 166 -3.23 -9.18 -17.90
N TYR A 167 -2.93 -9.63 -19.12
CA TYR A 167 -3.02 -8.80 -20.33
C TYR A 167 -4.40 -8.20 -20.51
N GLU A 168 -5.46 -8.98 -20.30
CA GLU A 168 -6.84 -8.57 -20.50
C GLU A 168 -7.21 -7.38 -19.59
N TYR A 169 -6.85 -7.45 -18.31
CA TYR A 169 -7.08 -6.36 -17.35
C TYR A 169 -6.21 -5.14 -17.67
N THR A 170 -4.95 -5.34 -18.05
CA THR A 170 -4.06 -4.24 -18.49
C THR A 170 -4.69 -3.50 -19.67
N MET A 171 -5.17 -4.22 -20.68
CA MET A 171 -5.80 -3.64 -21.86
C MET A 171 -7.16 -2.98 -21.56
N GLU A 172 -7.93 -3.50 -20.61
CA GLU A 172 -9.17 -2.87 -20.15
C GLU A 172 -8.88 -1.47 -19.56
N ILE A 173 -7.90 -1.38 -18.65
CA ILE A 173 -7.48 -0.11 -18.05
C ILE A 173 -6.95 0.84 -19.13
N MET A 174 -6.04 0.37 -20.00
CA MET A 174 -5.47 1.20 -21.06
C MET A 174 -6.53 1.73 -22.02
N LYS A 175 -7.48 0.90 -22.46
CA LYS A 175 -8.57 1.35 -23.36
C LYS A 175 -9.53 2.33 -22.68
N LYS A 176 -9.74 2.19 -21.37
CA LYS A 176 -10.64 3.03 -20.59
C LYS A 176 -10.04 4.41 -20.28
N TYR A 177 -8.76 4.46 -19.92
CA TYR A 177 -8.14 5.69 -19.39
C TYR A 177 -7.08 6.31 -20.31
N PHE A 178 -6.46 5.54 -21.21
CA PHE A 178 -5.26 5.94 -21.97
C PHE A 178 -5.30 5.48 -23.43
N LYS A 179 -6.42 5.73 -24.12
CA LYS A 179 -6.66 5.22 -25.47
C LYS A 179 -5.60 5.71 -26.47
N GLU A 180 -5.13 6.93 -26.29
CA GLU A 180 -4.07 7.56 -27.08
C GLU A 180 -2.69 6.94 -26.87
N LEU A 181 -2.45 6.32 -25.70
CA LEU A 181 -1.17 5.67 -25.38
C LEU A 181 -1.12 4.20 -25.79
N LEU A 182 -2.15 3.68 -26.46
CA LEU A 182 -2.14 2.31 -27.02
C LEU A 182 -1.07 2.13 -28.12
N VAL A 183 -0.50 3.21 -28.63
CA VAL A 183 0.63 3.16 -29.57
C VAL A 183 1.97 2.86 -28.89
N GLU A 184 2.05 3.04 -27.56
CA GLU A 184 3.27 2.79 -26.79
C GLU A 184 3.57 1.29 -26.66
N PRO A 185 4.85 0.90 -26.51
CA PRO A 185 5.21 -0.50 -26.27
C PRO A 185 4.55 -1.07 -25.00
N TYR A 186 4.00 -2.28 -25.10
CA TYR A 186 3.34 -2.98 -24.00
C TYR A 186 4.15 -2.99 -22.67
N PRO A 187 5.49 -3.17 -22.67
CA PRO A 187 6.27 -3.13 -21.43
C PRO A 187 6.16 -1.82 -20.63
N LEU A 188 5.71 -0.72 -21.22
CA LEU A 188 5.52 0.57 -20.54
C LEU A 188 4.17 0.67 -19.82
N TYR A 189 3.17 -0.15 -20.18
CA TYR A 189 1.79 0.02 -19.73
C TYR A 189 1.61 -0.07 -18.22
N HIS A 190 2.41 -0.89 -17.54
CA HIS A 190 2.35 -1.03 -16.08
C HIS A 190 2.58 0.29 -15.33
N ALA A 191 3.36 1.24 -15.88
CA ALA A 191 3.51 2.55 -15.24
C ALA A 191 2.17 3.30 -15.20
N TYR A 192 1.43 3.28 -16.32
CA TYR A 192 0.13 3.92 -16.45
C TYR A 192 -0.95 3.19 -15.67
N THR A 193 -1.03 1.86 -15.80
CA THR A 193 -2.02 1.06 -15.08
C THR A 193 -1.73 1.03 -13.58
N GLY A 194 -0.46 1.14 -13.17
CA GLY A 194 -0.01 1.25 -11.79
C GLY A 194 -0.57 2.50 -11.11
N ALA A 195 -0.43 3.66 -11.75
CA ALA A 195 -1.01 4.90 -11.24
C ALA A 195 -2.53 4.81 -11.08
N VAL A 196 -3.23 4.18 -12.05
CA VAL A 196 -4.68 3.97 -11.97
C VAL A 196 -5.04 2.98 -10.85
N PHE A 197 -4.29 1.89 -10.71
CA PHE A 197 -4.54 0.87 -9.69
C PHE A 197 -4.41 1.47 -8.28
N ILE A 198 -3.30 2.16 -7.98
CA ILE A 198 -3.12 2.70 -6.63
C ILE A 198 -4.14 3.78 -6.30
N LYS A 199 -4.58 4.56 -7.30
CA LYS A 199 -5.64 5.55 -7.12
C LYS A 199 -6.99 4.92 -6.83
N ASN A 200 -7.38 3.89 -7.59
CA ASN A 200 -8.73 3.33 -7.49
C ASN A 200 -8.87 2.27 -6.39
N ASN A 201 -7.81 1.50 -6.14
CA ASN A 201 -7.82 0.37 -5.23
C ASN A 201 -7.30 0.76 -3.84
N LEU A 202 -6.13 1.42 -3.79
CA LEU A 202 -5.52 1.89 -2.53
C LEU A 202 -6.02 3.28 -2.12
N LEU A 203 -6.79 3.96 -2.98
CA LEU A 203 -7.35 5.29 -2.72
C LEU A 203 -6.27 6.32 -2.31
N ILE A 204 -5.10 6.21 -2.96
CA ILE A 204 -4.00 7.18 -2.87
C ILE A 204 -4.25 8.28 -3.91
N ASP A 205 -4.50 9.50 -3.43
CA ASP A 205 -4.77 10.68 -4.28
C ASP A 205 -3.60 11.69 -4.29
N ASP A 206 -2.44 11.34 -3.73
CA ASP A 206 -1.26 12.20 -3.77
C ASP A 206 -0.70 12.31 -5.20
N GLU A 207 -0.80 13.50 -5.80
CA GLU A 207 -0.39 13.72 -7.18
C GLU A 207 1.08 13.45 -7.45
N GLU A 208 1.98 13.71 -6.49
CA GLU A 208 3.42 13.44 -6.67
C GLU A 208 3.66 11.94 -6.77
N ILE A 209 3.04 11.14 -5.89
CA ILE A 209 3.11 9.67 -5.93
C ILE A 209 2.56 9.15 -7.26
N LEU A 210 1.38 9.62 -7.66
CA LEU A 210 0.74 9.17 -8.90
C LEU A 210 1.58 9.50 -10.14
N LYS A 211 2.15 10.71 -10.21
CA LYS A 211 3.03 11.13 -11.33
C LYS A 211 4.33 10.32 -11.33
N ALA A 212 4.95 10.15 -10.18
CA ALA A 212 6.20 9.39 -10.08
C ALA A 212 6.02 7.93 -10.54
N ILE A 213 4.93 7.25 -10.16
CA ILE A 213 4.61 5.91 -10.71
C ILE A 213 4.32 5.99 -12.21
N TYR A 214 3.52 6.96 -12.67
CA TYR A 214 3.17 7.08 -14.08
C TYR A 214 4.40 7.26 -15.00
N PHE A 215 5.40 8.01 -14.54
CA PHE A 215 6.58 8.36 -15.32
C PHE A 215 7.83 7.50 -15.07
N HIS A 216 7.79 6.55 -14.12
CA HIS A 216 9.00 5.84 -13.66
C HIS A 216 9.74 5.07 -14.75
N THR A 217 9.07 4.65 -15.83
CA THR A 217 9.69 3.89 -16.92
C THR A 217 10.41 4.78 -17.93
N ILE A 218 9.82 5.95 -18.23
CA ILE A 218 10.27 6.84 -19.31
C ILE A 218 11.14 7.99 -18.81
N GLY A 219 11.04 8.37 -17.53
CA GLY A 219 11.89 9.41 -16.93
C GLY A 219 11.74 10.77 -17.62
N THR A 220 10.53 11.14 -18.00
CA THR A 220 10.24 12.45 -18.62
C THR A 220 9.75 13.50 -17.63
N HIS A 221 9.39 13.09 -16.41
CA HIS A 221 9.00 14.01 -15.35
C HIS A 221 10.18 14.31 -14.43
N GLU A 222 10.37 15.59 -14.12
CA GLU A 222 11.57 16.09 -13.46
C GLU A 222 11.33 16.59 -12.04
N ASP A 223 10.16 16.32 -11.45
CA ASP A 223 9.97 16.54 -10.02
C ASP A 223 10.91 15.64 -9.19
N THR A 224 11.11 16.02 -7.92
CA THR A 224 12.07 15.36 -7.04
C THR A 224 11.77 13.87 -6.86
N LEU A 225 10.50 13.51 -6.63
CA LEU A 225 10.10 12.13 -6.41
C LEU A 225 10.26 11.27 -7.67
N SER A 226 9.85 11.78 -8.84
CA SER A 226 9.99 11.09 -10.12
C SER A 226 11.45 10.81 -10.44
N LYS A 227 12.35 11.75 -10.16
CA LYS A 227 13.81 11.55 -10.28
C LYS A 227 14.30 10.46 -9.34
N ILE A 228 13.92 10.54 -8.06
CA ILE A 228 14.28 9.54 -7.04
C ILE A 228 13.86 8.14 -7.49
N ILE A 229 12.61 7.97 -7.92
CA ILE A 229 12.05 6.66 -8.28
C ILE A 229 12.63 6.13 -9.58
N TYR A 230 12.84 6.99 -10.58
CA TYR A 230 13.52 6.59 -11.81
C TYR A 230 14.94 6.08 -11.53
N ILE A 231 15.71 6.84 -10.75
CA ILE A 231 17.07 6.44 -10.36
C ILE A 231 17.03 5.13 -9.58
N ALA A 232 16.13 5.00 -8.60
CA ALA A 232 16.03 3.81 -7.77
C ALA A 232 15.66 2.55 -8.56
N ASP A 233 14.69 2.61 -9.50
CA ASP A 233 14.34 1.47 -10.38
C ASP A 233 15.53 1.04 -11.24
N LYS A 234 16.21 2.02 -11.86
CA LYS A 234 17.34 1.70 -12.73
C LYS A 234 18.48 1.10 -11.94
N LEU A 235 18.91 1.78 -10.88
CA LEU A 235 20.09 1.44 -10.08
C LEU A 235 19.84 0.35 -9.02
N ASP A 236 18.67 -0.30 -9.04
CA ASP A 236 18.32 -1.36 -8.09
C ASP A 236 19.48 -2.36 -7.87
N PRO A 237 20.06 -2.40 -6.66
CA PRO A 237 21.17 -3.30 -6.32
C PRO A 237 20.84 -4.79 -6.50
N SER A 238 19.57 -5.18 -6.56
CA SER A 238 19.15 -6.57 -6.75
C SER A 238 19.36 -7.07 -8.19
N ARG A 239 19.63 -6.18 -9.15
CA ARG A 239 19.73 -6.49 -10.59
C ARG A 239 21.08 -7.10 -11.01
N GLY A 240 21.98 -7.35 -10.07
CA GLY A 240 23.21 -8.15 -10.29
C GLY A 240 24.33 -7.41 -11.02
N TYR A 241 24.30 -6.08 -11.04
CA TYR A 241 25.40 -5.24 -11.52
C TYR A 241 25.74 -4.18 -10.46
N ASP A 242 26.97 -3.67 -10.48
CA ASP A 242 27.42 -2.68 -9.50
C ASP A 242 26.97 -1.26 -9.90
N SER A 243 25.94 -0.75 -9.20
CA SER A 243 25.40 0.60 -9.34
C SER A 243 25.90 1.57 -8.25
N SER A 244 26.82 1.14 -7.38
CA SER A 244 27.23 1.89 -6.18
C SER A 244 27.75 3.29 -6.51
N LYS A 245 28.54 3.43 -7.58
CA LYS A 245 29.09 4.71 -8.01
C LYS A 245 27.99 5.68 -8.47
N GLN A 246 27.04 5.21 -9.26
CA GLN A 246 25.91 6.01 -9.73
C GLN A 246 25.00 6.41 -8.57
N ILE A 247 24.80 5.52 -7.59
CA ILE A 247 24.03 5.82 -6.37
C ILE A 247 24.72 6.93 -5.57
N GLU A 248 26.00 6.79 -5.28
CA GLU A 248 26.75 7.81 -4.52
C GLU A 248 26.85 9.15 -5.25
N PHE A 249 26.92 9.12 -6.59
CA PHE A 249 26.83 10.33 -7.40
C PHE A 249 25.44 10.97 -7.29
N SER A 250 24.37 10.17 -7.41
CA SER A 250 22.98 10.63 -7.32
C SER A 250 22.61 11.14 -5.94
N LYS A 251 23.24 10.64 -4.86
CA LYS A 251 23.08 11.17 -3.49
C LYS A 251 23.70 12.57 -3.32
N LYS A 252 24.75 12.89 -4.08
CA LYS A 252 25.41 14.21 -4.04
C LYS A 252 24.66 15.25 -4.85
N ASP A 253 24.15 14.87 -6.02
CA ASP A 253 23.36 15.73 -6.88
C ASP A 253 22.28 14.91 -7.60
N LEU A 254 21.01 15.15 -7.25
CA LEU A 254 19.89 14.41 -7.81
C LEU A 254 19.70 14.67 -9.31
N ASN A 255 19.93 15.90 -9.75
CA ASN A 255 19.68 16.32 -11.13
C ASN A 255 20.74 15.73 -12.05
N GLU A 256 22.01 15.84 -11.67
CA GLU A 256 23.11 15.25 -12.43
C GLU A 256 23.05 13.72 -12.37
N GLY A 257 22.71 13.13 -11.22
CA GLY A 257 22.45 11.69 -11.10
C GLY A 257 21.35 11.20 -12.05
N PHE A 258 20.22 11.92 -12.09
CA PHE A 258 19.11 11.60 -13.00
C PHE A 258 19.53 11.65 -14.47
N LYS A 259 20.27 12.69 -14.88
CA LYS A 259 20.79 12.81 -16.26
C LYS A 259 21.71 11.64 -16.61
N LEU A 260 22.68 11.34 -15.76
CA LEU A 260 23.63 10.23 -15.94
C LEU A 260 22.90 8.90 -16.13
N VAL A 261 21.98 8.57 -15.21
CA VAL A 261 21.24 7.29 -15.26
C VAL A 261 20.38 7.20 -16.52
N LYS A 262 19.77 8.31 -16.94
CA LYS A 262 18.96 8.38 -18.17
C LYS A 262 19.81 8.17 -19.42
N GLU A 263 21.00 8.77 -19.49
CA GLU A 263 21.95 8.58 -20.60
C GLU A 263 22.44 7.13 -20.68
N GLU A 264 22.84 6.53 -19.56
CA GLU A 264 23.25 5.13 -19.49
C GLU A 264 22.12 4.18 -19.95
N ALA A 265 20.89 4.42 -19.49
CA ALA A 265 19.74 3.61 -19.89
C ALA A 265 19.45 3.71 -21.40
N GLN A 266 19.57 4.91 -22.00
CA GLN A 266 19.39 5.10 -23.43
C GLN A 266 20.49 4.40 -24.25
N ASN A 267 21.74 4.46 -23.79
CA ASN A 267 22.87 3.81 -24.46
C ASN A 267 22.71 2.28 -24.44
N TYR A 268 22.30 1.71 -23.31
CA TYR A 268 22.01 0.28 -23.20
C TYR A 268 20.94 -0.20 -24.19
N ILE A 269 19.86 0.57 -24.35
CA ILE A 269 18.80 0.24 -25.32
C ILE A 269 19.33 0.31 -26.76
N LYS A 270 20.15 1.32 -27.09
CA LYS A 270 20.76 1.45 -28.42
C LYS A 270 21.71 0.28 -28.73
N GLU A 271 22.49 -0.18 -27.76
CA GLU A 271 23.40 -1.32 -27.92
C GLU A 271 22.66 -2.64 -28.11
N LYS A 272 21.54 -2.85 -27.42
CA LYS A 272 20.70 -4.05 -27.59
C LYS A 272 19.93 -4.12 -28.91
N ASN A 273 19.67 -2.96 -29.53
CA ASN A 273 18.95 -2.85 -30.79
C ASN A 273 19.89 -2.81 -32.02
N LYS A 274 21.21 -2.92 -31.81
CA LYS A 274 22.20 -3.15 -32.88
C LYS A 274 22.41 -4.65 -33.07
#